data_AF-A0A838Q1W8-F1
#
_entry.id   AF-A0A838Q1W8-F1
#
_cell.length_a   1.000
_cell.length_b   1.000
_cell.length_c   1.000
_cell.angle_alpha   90.00
_cell.angle_beta   90.00
_cell.angle_gamma   90.00
#
_symmetry.space_group_name_H-M   'P 1'
#
loop_
_entity.id
_entity.type
_entity.pdbx_description
1 polymer ?
#
loop_
_entity_poly.entity_id
_entity_poly.type
_entity_poly.pdbx_seq_one_letter_code
_entity_poly.pdbx_strand_id
1 'polypeptide(L)'
;MSAGLQLERLRRRVAEDPALGANRDAPPALATVRSAVARAVREEGVLLPPDELARLVREVTDALAGLGPAQPLLRDPAVTDVLVNGPDEVWVERDGRLERTSVRFADAAAVHAAALRVLAPLGLRLDRGRPWVDARLPDGSRLHALLPPLAPGGPVISVRRFAAVNHTWEALLRSGAVPADAATLLREAVAARRAIVCCGRTGTGKTTLLNLLLAEVGDDERVLIIEDAPELRPRCAHAVRLEARPPNAEGAGEVTIRDLVRQALRMRPDRIVVGEVRGVEVVDMLQALATGHEGCMTTVHARAADEALVRLEGMALLAGLPLAAARAQLSVGLDLLAVLSRGPGGRRGLVQIAQLEPRDGDGPLRVRQLWQRESWS
;
A
#
# COMPACT_ATOMS: atom_id res chain seq x y z
N MET A 1 19.28 44.68 -2.15
CA MET A 1 18.10 43.89 -2.56
C MET A 1 17.90 42.81 -1.52
N SER A 2 16.70 42.61 -0.98
CA SER A 2 16.50 41.51 -0.01
C SER A 2 16.71 40.18 -0.72
N ALA A 3 17.28 39.19 -0.03
CA ALA A 3 17.50 37.84 -0.57
C ALA A 3 16.21 37.22 -1.14
N GLY A 4 15.04 37.57 -0.59
CA GLY A 4 13.74 37.12 -1.08
C GLY A 4 13.40 37.58 -2.50
N LEU A 5 13.69 38.84 -2.84
CA LEU A 5 13.45 39.39 -4.19
C LEU A 5 14.36 38.74 -5.25
N GLN A 6 15.59 38.35 -4.86
CA GLN A 6 16.51 37.64 -5.75
C GLN A 6 16.01 36.23 -6.04
N LEU A 7 15.54 35.51 -5.02
CA LEU A 7 15.02 34.16 -5.17
C LEU A 7 13.74 34.11 -6.03
N GLU A 8 12.87 35.13 -5.91
CA GLU A 8 11.64 35.22 -6.70
C GLU A 8 11.89 35.49 -8.18
N ARG A 9 12.88 36.36 -8.50
CA ARG A 9 13.35 36.54 -9.88
C ARG A 9 13.92 35.26 -10.46
N LEU A 10 14.75 34.58 -9.66
CA LEU A 10 15.37 33.32 -10.05
C LEU A 10 14.31 32.25 -10.35
N ARG A 11 13.27 32.12 -9.51
CA ARG A 11 12.14 31.20 -9.73
C ARG A 11 11.40 31.50 -11.04
N ARG A 12 11.10 32.76 -11.31
CA ARG A 12 10.46 33.18 -12.58
C ARG A 12 11.33 32.83 -13.78
N ARG A 13 12.63 33.12 -13.71
CA ARG A 13 13.57 32.80 -14.80
C ARG A 13 13.63 31.30 -15.10
N VAL A 14 13.68 30.48 -14.04
CA VAL A 14 13.66 29.02 -14.20
C VAL A 14 12.35 28.56 -14.84
N ALA A 15 11.21 29.14 -14.48
CA ALA A 15 9.91 28.79 -15.07
C ALA A 15 9.80 29.18 -16.56
N GLU A 16 10.55 30.18 -17.02
CA GLU A 16 10.62 30.63 -18.43
C GLU A 16 11.59 29.80 -19.28
N ASP A 17 12.32 28.84 -18.69
CA ASP A 17 13.30 28.04 -19.40
C ASP A 17 12.64 27.12 -20.45
N PRO A 18 12.95 27.29 -21.75
CA PRO A 18 12.32 26.50 -22.81
C PRO A 18 12.63 25.00 -22.70
N ALA A 19 13.75 24.61 -22.09
CA ALA A 19 14.11 23.21 -21.89
C ALA A 19 13.18 22.50 -20.87
N LEU A 20 12.52 23.25 -19.99
CA LEU A 20 11.57 22.68 -19.03
C LEU A 20 10.16 22.49 -19.61
N GLY A 21 9.83 23.18 -20.70
CA GLY A 21 8.55 23.08 -21.40
C GLY A 21 8.58 22.27 -22.71
N ALA A 22 9.72 21.68 -23.05
CA ALA A 22 9.95 21.00 -24.34
C ALA A 22 9.09 19.74 -24.54
N ASN A 23 8.74 19.04 -23.46
CA ASN A 23 7.80 17.93 -23.47
C ASN A 23 6.66 18.23 -22.50
N ARG A 24 5.43 18.32 -23.01
CA ARG A 24 4.25 18.57 -22.18
C ARG A 24 3.70 17.32 -21.52
N ASP A 25 4.04 16.15 -22.05
CA ASP A 25 3.48 14.86 -21.65
C ASP A 25 4.35 14.15 -20.58
N ALA A 26 5.59 14.59 -20.39
CA ALA A 26 6.49 14.06 -19.38
C ALA A 26 7.24 15.17 -18.65
N PRO A 27 7.41 15.06 -17.32
CA PRO A 27 8.20 16.02 -16.55
C PRO A 27 9.67 16.00 -17.01
N PRO A 28 10.36 17.14 -16.96
CA PRO A 28 11.75 17.22 -17.35
C PRO A 28 12.63 16.37 -16.43
N ALA A 29 13.64 15.70 -17.01
CA ALA A 29 14.62 14.94 -16.24
C ALA A 29 15.35 15.84 -15.22
N LEU A 30 15.76 15.28 -14.09
CA LEU A 30 16.46 16.03 -13.02
C LEU A 30 17.73 16.72 -13.54
N ALA A 31 18.44 16.12 -14.50
CA ALA A 31 19.60 16.74 -15.14
C ALA A 31 19.23 18.02 -15.91
N THR A 32 18.08 18.02 -16.59
CA THR A 32 17.53 19.20 -17.28
C THR A 32 17.16 20.28 -16.28
N VAL A 33 16.46 19.93 -15.20
CA VAL A 33 16.10 20.88 -14.12
C VAL A 33 17.35 21.50 -13.49
N ARG A 34 18.36 20.67 -13.17
CA ARG A 34 19.65 21.15 -12.64
C ARG A 34 20.32 22.14 -13.60
N SER A 35 20.33 21.83 -14.89
CA SER A 35 20.95 22.69 -15.92
C SER A 35 20.21 24.02 -16.06
N ALA A 36 18.87 23.99 -16.02
CA ALA A 36 18.02 25.16 -16.06
C ALA A 36 18.27 26.09 -14.86
N VAL A 37 18.24 25.53 -13.64
CA VAL A 37 18.52 26.28 -12.42
C VAL A 37 19.94 26.86 -12.43
N ALA A 38 20.95 26.08 -12.82
CA ALA A 38 22.32 26.57 -12.89
C ALA A 38 22.49 27.71 -13.91
N ARG A 39 21.75 27.68 -15.02
CA ARG A 39 21.76 28.77 -16.02
C ARG A 39 21.07 30.03 -15.48
N ALA A 40 19.89 29.91 -14.87
CA ALA A 40 19.21 31.03 -14.23
C ALA A 40 20.07 31.70 -13.14
N VAL A 41 20.79 30.90 -12.33
CA VAL A 41 21.70 31.41 -11.28
C VAL A 41 22.85 32.22 -11.88
N ARG A 42 23.45 31.73 -12.97
CA ARG A 42 24.52 32.45 -13.68
C ARG A 42 24.01 33.75 -14.32
N GLU A 43 22.86 33.72 -14.96
CA GLU A 43 22.28 34.88 -15.67
C GLU A 43 21.84 35.98 -14.72
N GLU A 44 21.24 35.64 -13.58
CA GLU A 44 20.84 36.61 -12.56
C GLU A 44 22.02 37.07 -11.67
N GLY A 45 23.23 36.53 -11.89
CA GLY A 45 24.44 36.88 -11.15
C GLY A 45 24.36 36.56 -9.66
N VAL A 46 23.58 35.53 -9.29
CA VAL A 46 23.36 35.15 -7.88
C VAL A 46 24.39 34.09 -7.47
N LEU A 47 24.99 34.24 -6.30
CA LEU A 47 25.79 33.19 -5.67
C LEU A 47 24.92 32.49 -4.63
N LEU A 48 24.60 31.22 -4.87
CA LEU A 48 23.89 30.38 -3.92
C LEU A 48 24.85 29.36 -3.30
N PRO A 49 24.84 29.18 -1.97
CA PRO A 49 25.46 28.03 -1.33
C PRO A 49 24.95 26.70 -1.93
N PRO A 50 25.76 25.63 -1.93
CA PRO A 50 25.37 24.33 -2.48
C PRO A 50 24.01 23.81 -1.96
N ASP A 51 23.72 24.02 -0.68
CA ASP A 51 22.46 23.58 -0.06
C ASP A 51 21.24 24.39 -0.53
N GLU A 52 21.42 25.68 -0.80
CA GLU A 52 20.37 26.55 -1.36
C GLU A 52 20.10 26.20 -2.83
N LEU A 53 21.15 25.97 -3.60
CA LEU A 53 21.02 25.49 -4.98
C LEU A 53 20.28 24.15 -5.02
N ALA A 54 20.68 23.22 -4.15
CA ALA A 54 20.03 21.91 -4.05
C ALA A 54 18.56 22.03 -3.60
N ARG A 55 18.23 22.95 -2.68
CA ARG A 55 16.84 23.26 -2.30
C ARG A 55 16.03 23.80 -3.48
N LEU A 56 16.57 24.77 -4.21
CA LEU A 56 15.88 25.36 -5.36
C LEU A 56 15.63 24.34 -6.48
N VAL A 57 16.64 23.52 -6.80
CA VAL A 57 16.46 22.41 -7.76
C VAL A 57 15.33 21.48 -7.33
N ARG A 58 15.24 21.14 -6.03
CA ARG A 58 14.16 20.32 -5.51
C ARG A 58 12.80 21.00 -5.64
N GLU A 59 12.68 22.27 -5.23
CA GLU A 59 11.43 23.03 -5.33
C GLU A 59 10.92 23.12 -6.78
N VAL A 60 11.82 23.38 -7.73
CA VAL A 60 11.49 23.43 -9.15
C VAL A 60 11.08 22.04 -9.65
N THR A 61 11.79 20.99 -9.25
CA THR A 61 11.41 19.60 -9.59
C THR A 61 10.02 19.27 -9.06
N ASP A 62 9.69 19.68 -7.83
CA ASP A 62 8.40 19.44 -7.20
C ASP A 62 7.27 20.19 -7.89
N ALA A 63 7.53 21.41 -8.33
CA ALA A 63 6.57 22.22 -9.08
C ALA A 63 6.30 21.65 -10.49
N LEU A 64 7.30 21.01 -11.12
CA LEU A 64 7.21 20.48 -12.48
C LEU A 64 6.73 19.03 -12.54
N ALA A 65 7.05 18.21 -11.54
CA ALA A 65 6.84 16.76 -11.57
C ALA A 65 6.09 16.21 -10.35
N GLY A 66 5.85 17.03 -9.33
CA GLY A 66 5.25 16.61 -8.06
C GLY A 66 3.89 17.25 -7.78
N LEU A 67 3.44 17.05 -6.54
CA LEU A 67 2.20 17.63 -6.00
C LEU A 67 2.34 19.11 -5.60
N GLY A 68 3.33 19.81 -6.16
CA GLY A 68 3.63 21.21 -5.84
C GLY A 68 3.86 21.41 -4.33
N PRO A 69 3.11 22.30 -3.66
CA PRO A 69 3.37 22.66 -2.26
C PRO A 69 3.16 21.50 -1.27
N ALA A 70 2.43 20.45 -1.65
CA ALA A 70 2.25 19.24 -0.82
C ALA A 70 3.41 18.23 -0.95
N GLN A 71 4.26 18.34 -1.97
CA GLN A 71 5.34 17.37 -2.23
C GLN A 71 6.33 17.20 -1.06
N PRO A 72 6.71 18.26 -0.30
CA PRO A 72 7.57 18.09 0.88
C PRO A 72 6.95 17.21 1.98
N LEU A 73 5.62 17.22 2.13
CA LEU A 73 4.93 16.37 3.12
C LEU A 73 5.13 14.87 2.80
N LEU A 74 5.19 14.52 1.51
CA LEU A 74 5.46 13.16 1.06
C LEU A 74 6.90 12.68 1.30
N ARG A 75 7.80 13.57 1.74
CA ARG A 75 9.18 13.20 2.08
C ARG A 75 9.40 13.03 3.57
N ASP A 76 8.51 13.59 4.38
CA ASP A 76 8.59 13.49 5.83
C ASP A 76 8.34 12.04 6.27
N PRO A 77 9.31 11.34 6.87
CA PRO A 77 9.18 9.93 7.21
C PRO A 77 8.09 9.65 8.26
N ALA A 78 7.64 10.65 9.02
CA ALA A 78 6.57 10.50 10.00
C ALA A 78 5.16 10.65 9.39
N VAL A 79 5.04 11.13 8.15
CA VAL A 79 3.76 11.23 7.44
C VAL A 79 3.43 9.89 6.79
N THR A 80 2.23 9.35 7.00
CA THR A 80 1.75 8.15 6.28
C THR A 80 0.76 8.50 5.17
N ASP A 81 0.00 9.58 5.35
CA ASP A 81 -1.05 9.99 4.42
C ASP A 81 -1.01 11.51 4.23
N VAL A 82 -1.26 11.99 3.01
CA VAL A 82 -1.42 13.41 2.66
C VAL A 82 -2.78 13.58 1.99
N LEU A 83 -3.64 14.40 2.58
CA LEU A 83 -5.02 14.61 2.12
C LEU A 83 -5.22 16.08 1.76
N VAL A 84 -5.44 16.37 0.48
CA VAL A 84 -5.74 17.70 -0.06
C VAL A 84 -7.23 17.75 -0.34
N ASN A 85 -8.00 18.38 0.55
CA ASN A 85 -9.45 18.53 0.42
C ASN A 85 -9.86 19.80 -0.34
N GLY A 86 -8.88 20.66 -0.65
CA GLY A 86 -9.06 21.92 -1.36
C GLY A 86 -7.80 22.79 -1.23
N PRO A 87 -7.79 24.00 -1.81
CA PRO A 87 -6.59 24.85 -1.82
C PRO A 87 -6.12 25.28 -0.42
N ASP A 88 -7.05 25.43 0.52
CA ASP A 88 -6.80 25.91 1.89
C ASP A 88 -6.87 24.82 2.96
N GLU A 89 -7.01 23.56 2.52
CA GLU A 89 -7.27 22.43 3.41
C GLU A 89 -6.40 21.22 3.04
N VAL A 90 -5.22 21.17 3.65
CA VAL A 90 -4.28 20.05 3.54
C VAL A 90 -4.03 19.43 4.90
N TRP A 91 -4.29 18.13 5.02
CA TRP A 91 -4.08 17.32 6.21
C TRP A 91 -2.98 16.28 5.99
N VAL A 92 -2.38 15.82 7.08
CA VAL A 92 -1.48 14.67 7.10
C VAL A 92 -1.85 13.70 8.21
N GLU A 93 -1.60 12.41 8.01
CA GLU A 93 -1.60 11.43 9.10
C GLU A 93 -0.19 11.25 9.63
N ARG A 94 -0.02 11.37 10.95
CA ARG A 94 1.20 11.04 11.71
C ARG A 94 0.82 10.16 12.89
N ASP A 95 1.49 9.02 13.05
CA ASP A 95 1.23 8.08 14.15
C ASP A 95 -0.26 7.71 14.35
N GLY A 96 -1.03 7.62 13.25
CA GLY A 96 -2.46 7.31 13.28
C GLY A 96 -3.38 8.49 13.66
N ARG A 97 -2.87 9.72 13.69
CA ARG A 97 -3.62 10.94 13.97
C ARG A 97 -3.61 11.89 12.78
N LEU A 98 -4.76 12.47 12.47
CA LEU A 98 -4.90 13.48 11.44
C LEU A 98 -4.57 14.87 11.99
N GLU A 99 -3.69 15.58 11.27
CA GLU A 99 -3.22 16.91 11.62
C GLU A 99 -3.37 17.86 10.43
N ARG A 100 -3.95 19.05 10.66
CA ARG A 100 -4.06 20.08 9.63
C ARG A 100 -2.72 20.78 9.47
N THR A 101 -2.25 20.91 8.24
CA THR A 101 -0.98 21.57 7.92
C THR A 101 -1.18 23.06 7.60
N SER A 102 -0.07 23.80 7.50
CA SER A 102 -0.05 25.18 6.97
C SER A 102 0.11 25.25 5.45
N VAL A 103 0.18 24.11 4.76
CA VAL A 103 0.37 24.04 3.30
C VAL A 103 -0.89 24.52 2.59
N ARG A 104 -0.72 25.35 1.56
CA ARG A 104 -1.79 25.89 0.72
C ARG A 104 -1.44 25.81 -0.75
N PHE A 105 -2.44 25.59 -1.58
CA PHE A 105 -2.38 25.80 -3.03
C PHE A 105 -2.93 27.19 -3.36
N ALA A 106 -2.60 27.71 -4.54
CA ALA A 106 -3.07 29.03 -4.97
C ALA A 106 -4.60 29.08 -5.12
N ASP A 107 -5.17 28.03 -5.73
CA ASP A 107 -6.61 27.89 -5.96
C ASP A 107 -6.95 26.41 -6.30
N ALA A 108 -8.23 26.15 -6.58
CA ALA A 108 -8.69 24.82 -6.98
C ALA A 108 -8.05 24.33 -8.30
N ALA A 109 -7.75 25.24 -9.24
CA ALA A 109 -7.11 24.88 -10.51
C ALA A 109 -5.66 24.40 -10.27
N ALA A 110 -4.96 24.97 -9.30
CA ALA A 110 -3.63 24.55 -8.89
C ALA A 110 -3.63 23.14 -8.27
N VAL A 111 -4.68 22.77 -7.52
CA VAL A 111 -4.86 21.39 -7.03
C VAL A 111 -5.07 20.41 -8.19
N HIS A 112 -5.95 20.73 -9.14
CA HIS A 112 -6.17 19.89 -10.33
C HIS A 112 -4.90 19.74 -11.16
N ALA A 113 -4.18 20.84 -11.40
CA ALA A 113 -2.92 20.83 -12.13
C ALA A 113 -1.86 19.97 -11.42
N ALA A 114 -1.82 19.98 -10.09
CA ALA A 114 -0.92 19.12 -9.32
C ALA A 114 -1.24 17.63 -9.52
N ALA A 115 -2.52 17.25 -9.51
CA ALA A 115 -2.92 15.88 -9.83
C ALA A 115 -2.52 15.48 -11.26
N LEU A 116 -2.79 16.33 -12.25
CA LEU A 116 -2.43 16.05 -13.65
C LEU A 116 -0.93 15.86 -13.85
N ARG A 117 -0.09 16.68 -13.20
CA ARG A 117 1.38 16.55 -13.29
C ARG A 117 1.89 15.18 -12.83
N VAL A 118 1.35 14.65 -11.74
CA VAL A 118 1.80 13.34 -11.22
C VAL A 118 1.19 12.16 -11.98
N LEU A 119 0.05 12.36 -12.66
CA LEU A 119 -0.64 11.34 -13.45
C LEU A 119 -0.12 11.23 -14.88
N ALA A 120 0.36 12.33 -15.47
CA ALA A 120 0.82 12.35 -16.87
C ALA A 120 1.88 11.29 -17.20
N PRO A 121 2.94 11.08 -16.37
CA PRO A 121 3.93 10.02 -16.63
C PRO A 121 3.34 8.59 -16.61
N LEU A 122 2.19 8.41 -15.96
CA LEU A 122 1.50 7.13 -15.84
C LEU A 122 0.51 6.90 -16.99
N GLY A 123 0.31 7.89 -17.88
CA GLY A 123 -0.68 7.84 -18.95
C GLY A 123 -2.12 7.81 -18.44
N LEU A 124 -2.37 8.29 -17.22
CA LEU A 124 -3.70 8.29 -16.60
C LEU A 124 -4.43 9.61 -16.85
N ARG A 125 -5.74 9.55 -17.01
CA ARG A 125 -6.61 10.70 -17.29
C ARG A 125 -7.42 11.12 -16.06
N LEU A 126 -7.56 12.43 -15.87
CA LEU A 126 -8.40 13.03 -14.85
C LEU A 126 -9.06 14.32 -15.40
N ASP A 127 -10.28 14.20 -15.89
CA ASP A 127 -11.02 15.27 -16.57
C ASP A 127 -12.53 15.15 -16.31
N ARG A 128 -13.35 15.99 -16.96
CA ARG A 128 -14.82 15.93 -16.77
C ARG A 128 -15.46 14.62 -17.22
N GLY A 129 -14.86 13.92 -18.19
CA GLY A 129 -15.32 12.62 -18.68
C GLY A 129 -14.86 11.46 -17.78
N ARG A 130 -13.72 11.62 -17.10
CA ARG A 130 -13.22 10.71 -16.05
C ARG A 130 -12.92 11.50 -14.76
N PRO A 131 -13.94 11.81 -13.95
CA PRO A 131 -13.82 12.72 -12.81
C PRO A 131 -13.20 12.08 -11.55
N TRP A 132 -12.64 10.88 -11.65
CA TRP A 132 -11.80 10.29 -10.62
C TRP A 132 -10.69 9.44 -11.23
N VAL A 133 -9.67 9.16 -10.44
CA VAL A 133 -8.56 8.29 -10.84
C VAL A 133 -7.90 7.67 -9.62
N ASP A 134 -7.53 6.40 -9.75
CA ASP A 134 -6.64 5.68 -8.86
C ASP A 134 -5.30 5.47 -9.56
N ALA A 135 -4.22 5.80 -8.88
CA ALA A 135 -2.88 5.78 -9.45
C ALA A 135 -1.87 5.22 -8.46
N ARG A 136 -0.83 4.60 -9.01
CA ARG A 136 0.35 4.20 -8.27
C ARG A 136 1.54 5.04 -8.69
N LEU A 137 2.06 5.80 -7.74
CA LEU A 137 3.19 6.69 -7.96
C LEU A 137 4.51 5.90 -8.04
N PRO A 138 5.57 6.45 -8.67
CA PRO A 138 6.85 5.76 -8.82
C PRO A 138 7.53 5.35 -7.51
N ASP A 139 7.23 6.04 -6.41
CA ASP A 139 7.71 5.70 -5.05
C ASP A 139 6.90 4.56 -4.40
N GLY A 140 5.89 4.03 -5.09
CA GLY A 140 4.99 3.00 -4.64
C GLY A 140 3.75 3.51 -3.91
N SER A 141 3.68 4.82 -3.62
CA SER A 141 2.53 5.45 -2.96
C SER A 141 1.27 5.31 -3.80
N ARG A 142 0.11 5.18 -3.15
CA ARG A 142 -1.19 5.16 -3.82
C ARG A 142 -1.77 6.57 -3.82
N LEU A 143 -2.22 7.04 -4.97
CA LEU A 143 -2.91 8.32 -5.13
C LEU A 143 -4.34 8.06 -5.60
N HIS A 144 -5.28 8.74 -4.98
CA HIS A 144 -6.65 8.84 -5.43
C HIS A 144 -6.99 10.32 -5.62
N ALA A 145 -7.66 10.67 -6.72
CA ALA A 145 -8.13 12.04 -6.93
C ALA A 145 -9.54 12.07 -7.49
N LEU A 146 -10.31 13.09 -7.09
CA LEU A 146 -11.68 13.35 -7.55
C LEU A 146 -11.83 14.79 -8.02
N LEU A 147 -12.70 15.02 -9.01
CA LEU A 147 -13.08 16.32 -9.54
C LEU A 147 -14.58 16.63 -9.29
N PRO A 148 -14.99 17.92 -9.33
CA PRO A 148 -16.39 18.28 -9.45
C PRO A 148 -17.05 17.63 -10.69
N PRO A 149 -18.35 17.27 -10.63
CA PRO A 149 -19.29 17.51 -9.52
C PRO A 149 -19.24 16.46 -8.39
N LEU A 150 -18.42 15.41 -8.50
CA LEU A 150 -18.35 14.36 -7.47
C LEU A 150 -17.77 14.89 -6.14
N ALA A 151 -16.89 15.88 -6.23
CA ALA A 151 -16.42 16.69 -5.11
C ALA A 151 -16.89 18.14 -5.30
N PRO A 152 -18.06 18.56 -4.77
CA PRO A 152 -18.62 19.89 -5.00
C PRO A 152 -17.72 21.04 -4.52
N GLY A 153 -16.86 20.80 -3.53
CA GLY A 153 -15.91 21.77 -2.99
C GLY A 153 -14.68 22.03 -3.86
N GLY A 154 -14.50 21.28 -4.95
CA GLY A 154 -13.34 21.37 -5.82
C GLY A 154 -12.57 20.05 -5.94
N PRO A 155 -11.45 20.05 -6.66
CA PRO A 155 -10.57 18.88 -6.78
C PRO A 155 -10.02 18.43 -5.43
N VAL A 156 -10.00 17.13 -5.19
CA VAL A 156 -9.42 16.52 -3.98
C VAL A 156 -8.38 15.47 -4.35
N ILE A 157 -7.35 15.32 -3.50
CA ILE A 157 -6.27 14.35 -3.68
C ILE A 157 -5.99 13.66 -2.35
N SER A 158 -5.98 12.33 -2.34
CA SER A 158 -5.57 11.51 -1.21
C SER A 158 -4.35 10.70 -1.62
N VAL A 159 -3.24 10.87 -0.92
CA VAL A 159 -2.03 10.09 -1.13
C VAL A 159 -1.72 9.29 0.10
N ARG A 160 -1.74 7.96 -0.02
CA ARG A 160 -1.28 7.05 1.00
C ARG A 160 0.13 6.61 0.66
N ARG A 161 1.08 7.03 1.49
CA ARG A 161 2.49 6.76 1.25
C ARG A 161 2.78 5.28 1.42
N PHE A 162 3.65 4.81 0.55
CA PHE A 162 4.32 3.55 0.78
C PHE A 162 5.44 3.76 1.80
N ALA A 163 5.12 3.71 3.09
CA ALA A 163 6.14 3.78 4.12
C ALA A 163 6.94 2.47 4.15
N ALA A 164 8.22 2.53 3.76
CA ALA A 164 9.16 1.43 3.86
C ALA A 164 9.57 1.18 5.33
N VAL A 165 8.60 0.81 6.18
CA VAL A 165 8.92 0.38 7.54
C VAL A 165 9.17 -1.12 7.49
N ASN A 166 10.45 -1.49 7.34
CA ASN A 166 10.90 -2.87 7.54
C ASN A 166 10.81 -3.19 9.02
N HIS A 167 9.66 -3.69 9.46
CA HIS A 167 9.51 -4.24 10.79
C HIS A 167 10.34 -5.52 10.91
N THR A 168 10.99 -5.71 12.06
CA THR A 168 11.69 -6.95 12.42
C THR A 168 10.93 -7.64 13.55
N TRP A 169 11.12 -8.95 13.68
CA TRP A 169 10.61 -9.68 14.83
C TRP A 169 11.06 -9.07 16.16
N GLU A 170 12.32 -8.65 16.26
CA GLU A 170 12.86 -8.00 17.47
C GLU A 170 12.08 -6.74 17.82
N ALA A 171 11.67 -5.93 16.82
CA ALA A 171 10.87 -4.74 17.05
C ALA A 171 9.46 -5.07 17.55
N LEU A 172 8.82 -6.12 17.03
CA LEU A 172 7.48 -6.55 17.46
C LEU A 172 7.49 -7.21 18.85
N LEU A 173 8.55 -7.97 19.15
CA LEU A 173 8.80 -8.54 20.47
C LEU A 173 9.04 -7.43 21.51
N ARG A 174 9.96 -6.48 21.22
CA ARG A 174 10.28 -5.36 22.13
C ARG A 174 9.08 -4.45 22.40
N SER A 175 8.22 -4.24 21.41
CA SER A 175 7.01 -3.42 21.57
C SER A 175 5.84 -4.16 22.22
N GLY A 176 5.94 -5.48 22.45
CA GLY A 176 4.84 -6.32 22.92
C GLY A 176 3.69 -6.48 21.90
N ALA A 177 3.91 -6.05 20.65
CA ALA A 177 2.94 -6.20 19.56
C ALA A 177 2.71 -7.68 19.22
N VAL A 178 3.76 -8.50 19.34
CA VAL A 178 3.66 -9.96 19.28
C VAL A 178 4.42 -10.55 20.47
N PRO A 179 3.72 -11.21 21.42
CA PRO A 179 4.37 -11.90 22.54
C PRO A 179 5.29 -13.04 22.07
N ALA A 180 6.32 -13.36 22.86
CA ALA A 180 7.39 -14.29 22.45
C ALA A 180 6.91 -15.72 22.22
N ASP A 181 6.03 -16.22 23.09
CA ASP A 181 5.37 -17.51 22.97
C ASP A 181 4.52 -17.61 21.69
N ALA A 182 3.76 -16.55 21.38
CA ALA A 182 2.97 -16.48 20.15
C ALA A 182 3.86 -16.41 18.90
N ALA A 183 4.98 -15.69 18.96
CA ALA A 183 5.96 -15.63 17.88
C ALA A 183 6.57 -17.01 17.60
N THR A 184 6.94 -17.75 18.64
CA THR A 184 7.45 -19.13 18.51
C THR A 184 6.44 -20.03 17.81
N LEU A 185 5.17 -20.02 18.25
CA LEU A 185 4.11 -20.83 17.64
C LEU A 185 3.92 -20.50 16.15
N LEU A 186 3.93 -19.22 15.80
CA LEU A 186 3.78 -18.78 14.42
C LEU A 186 4.98 -19.18 13.54
N ARG A 187 6.21 -19.11 14.05
CA ARG A 187 7.40 -19.56 13.32
C ARG A 187 7.38 -21.06 13.08
N GLU A 188 7.04 -21.84 14.10
CA GLU A 188 6.87 -23.30 13.98
C GLU A 188 5.79 -23.65 12.95
N ALA A 189 4.68 -22.90 12.94
CA ALA A 189 3.64 -23.08 11.95
C ALA A 189 4.12 -22.79 10.52
N VAL A 190 4.91 -21.72 10.31
CA VAL A 190 5.51 -21.43 9.00
C VAL A 190 6.46 -22.55 8.58
N ALA A 191 7.35 -23.00 9.47
CA ALA A 191 8.28 -24.10 9.21
C ALA A 191 7.56 -25.41 8.88
N ALA A 192 6.42 -25.67 9.52
CA ALA A 192 5.57 -26.82 9.25
C ALA A 192 4.62 -26.63 8.05
N ARG A 193 4.84 -25.60 7.22
CA ARG A 193 4.03 -25.28 6.02
C ARG A 193 2.53 -25.19 6.31
N ARG A 194 2.15 -24.67 7.47
CA ARG A 194 0.75 -24.40 7.80
C ARG A 194 0.23 -23.23 6.99
N ALA A 195 -1.00 -23.35 6.48
CA ALA A 195 -1.70 -22.24 5.86
C ALA A 195 -2.22 -21.27 6.92
N ILE A 196 -1.88 -19.99 6.79
CA ILE A 196 -2.13 -18.97 7.83
C ILE A 196 -2.93 -17.80 7.27
N VAL A 197 -4.07 -17.50 7.89
CA VAL A 197 -4.83 -16.27 7.65
C VAL A 197 -4.53 -15.27 8.75
N CYS A 198 -3.91 -14.15 8.42
CA CYS A 198 -3.77 -13.00 9.32
C CYS A 198 -5.03 -12.13 9.23
N CYS A 199 -5.80 -12.03 10.30
CA CYS A 199 -7.04 -11.25 10.30
C CYS A 199 -7.05 -10.10 11.31
N GLY A 200 -7.82 -9.06 11.02
CA GLY A 200 -7.82 -7.82 11.81
C GLY A 200 -8.44 -6.61 11.10
N ARG A 201 -8.73 -5.56 11.88
CA ARG A 201 -9.22 -4.27 11.34
C ARG A 201 -8.13 -3.53 10.55
N THR A 202 -8.50 -2.46 9.87
CA THR A 202 -7.53 -1.58 9.20
C THR A 202 -6.54 -0.98 10.21
N GLY A 203 -5.25 -1.02 9.86
CA GLY A 203 -4.17 -0.49 10.68
C GLY A 203 -3.83 -1.29 11.95
N THR A 204 -4.28 -2.55 12.09
CA THR A 204 -3.86 -3.42 13.21
C THR A 204 -2.50 -4.10 12.98
N GLY A 205 -1.97 -4.05 11.75
CA GLY A 205 -0.65 -4.62 11.40
C GLY A 205 -0.69 -5.98 10.68
N LYS A 206 -1.81 -6.36 10.03
CA LYS A 206 -1.93 -7.66 9.32
C LYS A 206 -0.80 -7.87 8.31
N THR A 207 -0.61 -6.93 7.39
CA THR A 207 0.43 -7.03 6.36
C THR A 207 1.83 -7.03 6.98
N THR A 208 2.03 -6.32 8.10
CA THR A 208 3.27 -6.34 8.85
C THR A 208 3.57 -7.73 9.41
N LEU A 209 2.60 -8.38 10.05
CA LEU A 209 2.76 -9.75 10.55
C LEU A 209 3.00 -10.73 9.39
N LEU A 210 2.19 -10.64 8.33
CA LEU A 210 2.35 -11.48 7.14
C LEU A 210 3.76 -11.35 6.53
N ASN A 211 4.30 -10.14 6.46
CA ASN A 211 5.65 -9.90 5.95
C ASN A 211 6.75 -10.56 6.82
N LEU A 212 6.52 -10.63 8.14
CA LEU A 212 7.43 -11.32 9.06
C LEU A 212 7.31 -12.84 8.96
N LEU A 213 6.09 -13.38 8.80
CA LEU A 213 5.88 -14.81 8.55
C LEU A 213 6.55 -15.23 7.23
N LEU A 214 6.45 -14.41 6.19
CA LEU A 214 7.16 -14.61 4.93
C LEU A 214 8.68 -14.64 5.07
N ALA A 215 9.25 -13.89 6.03
CA ALA A 215 10.69 -13.88 6.29
C ALA A 215 11.18 -15.15 6.99
N GLU A 216 10.28 -16.00 7.49
CA GLU A 216 10.57 -17.29 8.13
C GLU A 216 10.45 -18.46 7.15
N VAL A 217 10.05 -18.21 5.89
CA VAL A 217 9.98 -19.22 4.84
C VAL A 217 11.40 -19.60 4.41
N GLY A 218 11.66 -20.90 4.24
CA GLY A 218 12.97 -21.43 3.85
C GLY A 218 13.39 -21.00 2.45
N ASP A 219 14.70 -20.92 2.21
CA ASP A 219 15.26 -20.56 0.89
C ASP A 219 15.09 -21.65 -0.18
N ASP A 220 14.71 -22.86 0.23
CA ASP A 220 14.38 -23.99 -0.65
C ASP A 220 12.96 -23.88 -1.25
N GLU A 221 12.13 -22.96 -0.76
CA GLU A 221 10.74 -22.79 -1.18
C GLU A 221 10.57 -21.67 -2.22
N ARG A 222 9.89 -21.97 -3.31
CA ARG A 222 9.47 -20.98 -4.31
C ARG A 222 8.16 -20.31 -3.89
N VAL A 223 8.26 -19.03 -3.55
CA VAL A 223 7.13 -18.24 -3.02
C VAL A 223 6.58 -17.30 -4.09
N LEU A 224 5.29 -17.43 -4.39
CA LEU A 224 4.57 -16.55 -5.32
C LEU A 224 3.73 -15.57 -4.51
N ILE A 225 4.06 -14.28 -4.61
CA ILE A 225 3.42 -13.21 -3.83
C ILE A 225 2.54 -12.39 -4.75
N ILE A 226 1.27 -12.25 -4.42
CA ILE A 226 0.25 -11.60 -5.25
C ILE A 226 -0.36 -10.45 -4.46
N GLU A 227 -0.27 -9.23 -4.99
CA GLU A 227 -0.71 -8.02 -4.29
C GLU A 227 -1.37 -7.02 -5.24
N ASP A 228 -2.31 -6.23 -4.71
CA ASP A 228 -2.85 -5.08 -5.47
C ASP A 228 -1.82 -3.98 -5.62
N ALA A 229 -1.07 -3.75 -4.53
CA ALA A 229 0.15 -2.99 -4.61
C ALA A 229 1.19 -3.64 -3.68
N PRO A 230 2.44 -3.77 -4.15
CA PRO A 230 3.61 -4.20 -3.42
C PRO A 230 3.79 -3.70 -1.98
N GLU A 231 3.21 -4.36 -0.99
CA GLU A 231 3.44 -4.13 0.45
C GLU A 231 4.45 -5.11 1.03
N LEU A 232 4.41 -6.36 0.58
CA LEU A 232 5.27 -7.44 1.07
C LEU A 232 6.68 -7.32 0.48
N ARG A 233 7.66 -7.59 1.32
CA ARG A 233 9.11 -7.52 1.05
C ARG A 233 9.72 -8.84 1.54
N PRO A 234 9.56 -9.92 0.75
CA PRO A 234 10.11 -11.21 1.13
C PRO A 234 11.63 -11.11 1.28
N ARG A 235 12.16 -11.87 2.25
CA ARG A 235 13.60 -12.10 2.38
C ARG A 235 14.02 -13.46 1.80
N CYS A 236 13.07 -14.33 1.46
CA CYS A 236 13.36 -15.63 0.88
C CYS A 236 14.03 -15.47 -0.50
N ALA A 237 15.04 -16.30 -0.75
CA ALA A 237 15.84 -16.25 -1.97
C ALA A 237 15.00 -16.43 -3.25
N HIS A 238 13.97 -17.28 -3.20
CA HIS A 238 13.18 -17.67 -4.37
C HIS A 238 11.76 -17.09 -4.39
N ALA A 239 11.65 -15.77 -4.20
CA ALA A 239 10.39 -15.06 -4.29
C ALA A 239 10.11 -14.50 -5.70
N VAL A 240 8.89 -14.72 -6.20
CA VAL A 240 8.38 -14.04 -7.41
C VAL A 240 7.16 -13.20 -7.03
N ARG A 241 7.21 -11.91 -7.40
CA ARG A 241 6.19 -10.93 -7.05
C ARG A 241 5.30 -10.64 -8.26
N LEU A 242 4.01 -10.78 -8.07
CA LEU A 242 2.95 -10.56 -9.03
C LEU A 242 2.08 -9.41 -8.52
N GLU A 243 1.79 -8.46 -9.39
CA GLU A 243 1.07 -7.25 -9.04
C GLU A 243 -0.16 -7.08 -9.92
N ALA A 244 -1.32 -6.87 -9.30
CA ALA A 244 -2.54 -6.56 -10.03
C ALA A 244 -2.42 -5.17 -10.65
N ARG A 245 -3.05 -4.99 -11.81
CA ARG A 245 -2.97 -3.76 -12.58
C ARG A 245 -4.38 -3.25 -12.83
N PRO A 246 -4.70 -1.99 -12.48
CA PRO A 246 -5.97 -1.39 -12.90
C PRO A 246 -6.03 -1.28 -14.44
N PRO A 247 -7.24 -1.12 -15.01
CA PRO A 247 -7.35 -0.84 -16.44
C PRO A 247 -6.64 0.48 -16.80
N ASN A 248 -6.21 0.59 -18.04
CA ASN A 248 -5.65 1.82 -18.59
C ASN A 248 -6.71 2.93 -18.76
N ALA A 249 -6.30 4.09 -19.30
CA ALA A 249 -7.18 5.22 -19.54
C ALA A 249 -8.35 4.92 -20.51
N GLU A 250 -8.28 3.85 -21.29
CA GLU A 250 -9.36 3.36 -22.17
C GLU A 250 -10.26 2.33 -21.48
N GLY A 251 -9.95 1.91 -20.25
CA GLY A 251 -10.69 0.85 -19.55
C GLY A 251 -10.24 -0.57 -19.90
N ALA A 252 -9.11 -0.73 -20.59
CA ALA A 252 -8.59 -2.01 -21.07
C ALA A 252 -7.39 -2.50 -20.25
N GLY A 253 -7.12 -3.81 -20.30
CA GLY A 253 -5.91 -4.40 -19.75
C GLY A 253 -5.87 -4.47 -18.21
N GLU A 254 -7.02 -4.47 -17.55
CA GLU A 254 -7.10 -4.83 -16.13
C GLU A 254 -6.52 -6.25 -15.92
N VAL A 255 -5.73 -6.41 -14.85
CA VAL A 255 -5.25 -7.71 -14.38
C VAL A 255 -5.59 -7.79 -12.90
N THR A 256 -6.52 -8.66 -12.54
CA THR A 256 -7.01 -8.77 -11.16
C THR A 256 -6.15 -9.72 -10.33
N ILE A 257 -6.30 -9.65 -8.99
CA ILE A 257 -5.70 -10.65 -8.08
C ILE A 257 -6.12 -12.06 -8.48
N ARG A 258 -7.38 -12.25 -8.86
CA ARG A 258 -7.90 -13.53 -9.32
C ARG A 258 -7.14 -14.06 -10.53
N ASP A 259 -6.88 -13.21 -11.52
CA ASP A 259 -6.10 -13.60 -12.70
C ASP A 259 -4.69 -14.04 -12.31
N LEU A 260 -4.05 -13.31 -11.40
CA LEU A 260 -2.71 -13.61 -10.92
C LEU A 260 -2.64 -14.90 -10.10
N VAL A 261 -3.65 -15.21 -9.28
CA VAL A 261 -3.73 -16.50 -8.56
C VAL A 261 -3.78 -17.65 -9.57
N ARG A 262 -4.58 -17.52 -10.63
CA ARG A 262 -4.66 -18.53 -11.71
C ARG A 262 -3.36 -18.70 -12.47
N GLN A 263 -2.60 -17.62 -12.68
CA GLN A 263 -1.28 -17.70 -13.31
C GLN A 263 -0.26 -18.32 -12.35
N ALA A 264 -0.27 -17.94 -11.07
CA ALA A 264 0.64 -18.46 -10.06
C ALA A 264 0.57 -19.98 -9.93
N LEU A 265 -0.63 -20.58 -10.02
CA LEU A 265 -0.82 -22.04 -10.03
C LEU A 265 -0.08 -22.75 -11.17
N ARG A 266 0.28 -22.06 -12.25
CA ARG A 266 1.06 -22.60 -13.38
C ARG A 266 2.56 -22.36 -13.25
N MET A 267 3.01 -21.68 -12.20
CA MET A 267 4.40 -21.25 -12.00
C MET A 267 5.17 -22.16 -11.05
N ARG A 268 4.67 -23.38 -10.78
CA ARG A 268 5.19 -24.36 -9.81
C ARG A 268 5.49 -23.71 -8.44
N PRO A 269 4.50 -23.08 -7.78
CA PRO A 269 4.71 -22.51 -6.45
C PRO A 269 4.84 -23.61 -5.40
N ASP A 270 5.75 -23.45 -4.45
CA ASP A 270 5.69 -24.19 -3.18
C ASP A 270 4.70 -23.50 -2.22
N ARG A 271 4.66 -22.15 -2.24
CA ARG A 271 3.69 -21.33 -1.51
C ARG A 271 3.09 -20.24 -2.37
N ILE A 272 1.80 -19.96 -2.16
CA ILE A 272 1.14 -18.77 -2.69
C ILE A 272 0.77 -17.86 -1.53
N VAL A 273 1.17 -16.59 -1.62
CA VAL A 273 0.80 -15.56 -0.65
C VAL A 273 0.00 -14.48 -1.34
N VAL A 274 -1.22 -14.26 -0.87
CA VAL A 274 -2.08 -13.18 -1.36
C VAL A 274 -2.07 -12.08 -0.31
N GLY A 275 -1.66 -10.86 -0.68
CA GLY A 275 -1.53 -9.76 0.29
C GLY A 275 -2.82 -9.48 1.06
N GLU A 276 -3.96 -9.52 0.37
CA GLU A 276 -5.28 -9.43 0.98
C GLU A 276 -6.33 -10.09 0.09
N VAL A 277 -7.25 -10.85 0.69
CA VAL A 277 -8.42 -11.38 0.00
C VAL A 277 -9.66 -10.60 0.44
N ARG A 278 -10.32 -9.98 -0.53
CA ARG A 278 -11.48 -9.09 -0.39
C ARG A 278 -12.69 -9.47 -1.24
N GLY A 279 -12.53 -10.39 -2.20
CA GLY A 279 -13.59 -10.73 -3.12
C GLY A 279 -13.41 -12.07 -3.83
N VAL A 280 -13.69 -12.06 -5.14
CA VAL A 280 -13.85 -13.27 -5.97
C VAL A 280 -12.59 -14.12 -6.12
N GLU A 281 -11.42 -13.54 -5.88
CA GLU A 281 -10.13 -14.24 -5.84
C GLU A 281 -10.08 -15.33 -4.75
N VAL A 282 -10.96 -15.27 -3.75
CA VAL A 282 -11.05 -16.30 -2.70
C VAL A 282 -11.26 -17.70 -3.28
N VAL A 283 -12.01 -17.84 -4.38
CA VAL A 283 -12.30 -19.16 -4.96
C VAL A 283 -11.04 -19.82 -5.48
N ASP A 284 -10.23 -19.06 -6.21
CA ASP A 284 -8.97 -19.55 -6.76
C ASP A 284 -7.92 -19.75 -5.65
N MET A 285 -7.96 -18.95 -4.56
CA MET A 285 -7.13 -19.17 -3.37
C MET A 285 -7.53 -20.47 -2.65
N LEU A 286 -8.82 -20.72 -2.41
CA LEU A 286 -9.30 -21.95 -1.78
C LEU A 286 -8.96 -23.17 -2.63
N GLN A 287 -9.00 -23.05 -3.96
CA GLN A 287 -8.55 -24.09 -4.87
C GLN A 287 -7.04 -24.33 -4.74
N ALA A 288 -6.22 -23.29 -4.60
CA ALA A 288 -4.79 -23.45 -4.34
C ALA A 288 -4.54 -24.26 -3.06
N LEU A 289 -5.22 -23.90 -1.97
CA LEU A 289 -5.14 -24.58 -0.68
C LEU A 289 -5.54 -26.07 -0.79
N ALA A 290 -6.60 -26.37 -1.54
CA ALA A 290 -7.09 -27.73 -1.70
C ALA A 290 -6.24 -28.61 -2.65
N THR A 291 -5.37 -28.01 -3.48
CA THR A 291 -4.62 -28.72 -4.54
C THR A 291 -3.14 -28.94 -4.20
N GLY A 292 -2.78 -28.92 -2.91
CA GLY A 292 -1.44 -29.27 -2.44
C GLY A 292 -0.44 -28.11 -2.41
N HIS A 293 -0.92 -26.86 -2.47
CA HIS A 293 -0.09 -25.67 -2.22
C HIS A 293 -0.12 -25.36 -0.72
N GLU A 294 0.64 -26.15 0.04
CA GLU A 294 0.79 -25.98 1.49
C GLU A 294 1.39 -24.61 1.83
N GLY A 295 1.23 -24.18 3.08
CA GLY A 295 1.91 -22.96 3.56
C GLY A 295 1.40 -21.66 2.97
N CYS A 296 0.26 -21.67 2.27
CA CYS A 296 -0.36 -20.46 1.73
C CYS A 296 -0.71 -19.47 2.85
N MET A 297 -0.49 -18.19 2.58
CA MET A 297 -0.78 -17.16 3.57
C MET A 297 -1.58 -16.02 2.95
N THR A 298 -2.45 -15.40 3.74
CA THR A 298 -3.20 -14.22 3.30
C THR A 298 -3.57 -13.30 4.44
N THR A 299 -4.05 -12.11 4.12
CA THR A 299 -4.78 -11.28 5.08
C THR A 299 -6.26 -11.16 4.75
N VAL A 300 -7.09 -11.08 5.80
CA VAL A 300 -8.54 -10.87 5.69
C VAL A 300 -8.97 -9.83 6.73
N HIS A 301 -9.88 -8.94 6.36
CA HIS A 301 -10.50 -8.04 7.33
C HIS A 301 -11.52 -8.77 8.19
N ALA A 302 -11.26 -8.96 9.48
CA ALA A 302 -12.19 -9.51 10.46
C ALA A 302 -11.80 -9.04 11.87
N ARG A 303 -12.69 -9.14 12.87
CA ARG A 303 -12.38 -8.78 14.26
C ARG A 303 -12.06 -10.00 15.14
N ALA A 304 -12.45 -11.19 14.68
CA ALA A 304 -12.26 -12.46 15.36
C ALA A 304 -12.06 -13.59 14.34
N ALA A 305 -11.60 -14.75 14.81
CA ALA A 305 -11.31 -15.90 13.96
C ALA A 305 -12.58 -16.49 13.30
N ASP A 306 -13.68 -16.61 14.05
CA ASP A 306 -14.98 -17.04 13.54
C ASP A 306 -15.54 -16.08 12.48
N GLU A 307 -15.42 -14.76 12.71
CA GLU A 307 -15.80 -13.75 11.71
C GLU A 307 -14.96 -13.88 10.42
N ALA A 308 -13.67 -14.19 10.52
CA ALA A 308 -12.83 -14.40 9.35
C ALA A 308 -13.31 -15.59 8.51
N LEU A 309 -13.71 -16.69 9.15
CA LEU A 309 -14.30 -17.86 8.46
C LEU A 309 -15.61 -17.50 7.77
N VAL A 310 -16.53 -16.83 8.47
CA VAL A 310 -17.81 -16.38 7.89
C VAL A 310 -17.58 -15.46 6.69
N ARG A 311 -16.57 -14.60 6.73
CA ARG A 311 -16.23 -13.73 5.59
C ARG A 311 -15.65 -14.49 4.41
N LEU A 312 -14.77 -15.46 4.65
CA LEU A 312 -14.25 -16.33 3.59
C LEU A 312 -15.38 -17.12 2.93
N GLU A 313 -16.29 -17.70 3.74
CA GLU A 313 -17.51 -18.35 3.27
C GLU A 313 -18.39 -17.41 2.43
N GLY A 314 -18.64 -16.19 2.93
CA GLY A 314 -19.45 -15.19 2.25
C GLY A 314 -18.86 -14.72 0.92
N MET A 315 -17.54 -14.48 0.87
CA MET A 315 -16.85 -14.13 -0.39
C MET A 315 -16.92 -15.29 -1.40
N ALA A 316 -16.74 -16.53 -0.94
CA ALA A 316 -16.84 -17.71 -1.80
C ALA A 316 -18.25 -17.88 -2.36
N LEU A 317 -19.28 -17.67 -1.52
CA LEU A 317 -20.68 -17.72 -1.94
C LEU A 317 -21.01 -16.65 -2.98
N LEU A 318 -20.60 -15.40 -2.75
CA LEU A 318 -20.78 -14.30 -3.70
C LEU A 318 -20.05 -14.53 -5.03
N ALA A 319 -18.94 -15.27 -4.98
CA ALA A 319 -18.17 -15.67 -6.16
C ALA A 319 -18.73 -16.92 -6.87
N GLY A 320 -19.86 -17.47 -6.40
CA GLY A 320 -20.57 -18.59 -7.00
C GLY A 320 -20.15 -19.98 -6.52
N LEU A 321 -19.30 -20.09 -5.50
CA LEU A 321 -18.94 -21.38 -4.89
C LEU A 321 -20.01 -21.77 -3.86
N PRO A 322 -20.65 -22.96 -3.97
CA PRO A 322 -21.60 -23.42 -2.97
C PRO A 322 -20.97 -23.48 -1.57
N LEU A 323 -21.73 -23.10 -0.55
CA LEU A 323 -21.23 -22.99 0.82
C LEU A 323 -20.61 -24.29 1.35
N ALA A 324 -21.21 -25.44 1.02
CA ALA A 324 -20.66 -26.76 1.39
C ALA A 324 -19.28 -27.00 0.76
N ALA A 325 -19.07 -26.60 -0.49
CA ALA A 325 -17.79 -26.71 -1.17
C ALA A 325 -16.74 -25.74 -0.59
N ALA A 326 -17.14 -24.49 -0.30
CA ALA A 326 -16.27 -23.52 0.37
C ALA A 326 -15.79 -24.03 1.73
N ARG A 327 -16.70 -24.58 2.55
CA ARG A 327 -16.38 -25.18 3.85
C ARG A 327 -15.47 -26.39 3.74
N ALA A 328 -15.72 -27.27 2.76
CA ALA A 328 -14.86 -28.43 2.53
C ALA A 328 -13.43 -28.01 2.15
N GLN A 329 -13.28 -27.03 1.25
CA GLN A 329 -11.96 -26.53 0.85
C GLN A 329 -11.24 -25.82 2.00
N LEU A 330 -11.95 -25.00 2.79
CA LEU A 330 -11.40 -24.38 4.00
C LEU A 330 -10.96 -25.42 5.03
N SER A 331 -11.79 -26.42 5.31
CA SER A 331 -11.49 -27.46 6.30
C SER A 331 -10.25 -28.29 5.99
N VAL A 332 -9.91 -28.45 4.71
CA VAL A 332 -8.72 -29.19 4.28
C VAL A 332 -7.51 -28.27 4.12
N GLY A 333 -7.77 -27.03 3.69
CA GLY A 333 -6.74 -26.13 3.21
C GLY A 333 -6.23 -25.12 4.24
N LEU A 334 -7.05 -24.69 5.19
CA LEU A 334 -6.70 -23.66 6.17
C LEU A 334 -6.34 -24.29 7.53
N ASP A 335 -5.16 -23.97 8.05
CA ASP A 335 -4.73 -24.48 9.35
C ASP A 335 -4.98 -23.48 10.48
N LEU A 336 -4.50 -22.23 10.33
CA LEU A 336 -4.42 -21.27 11.43
C LEU A 336 -4.98 -19.89 11.07
N LEU A 337 -5.55 -19.24 12.07
CA LEU A 337 -5.94 -17.84 12.04
C LEU A 337 -5.15 -17.06 13.11
N ALA A 338 -4.43 -16.04 12.67
CA ALA A 338 -3.70 -15.10 13.54
C ALA A 338 -4.49 -13.79 13.60
N VAL A 339 -5.12 -13.51 14.74
CA VAL A 339 -6.02 -12.36 14.91
C VAL A 339 -5.27 -11.19 15.53
N LEU A 340 -5.29 -10.04 14.86
CA LEU A 340 -4.72 -8.78 15.35
C LEU A 340 -5.82 -7.76 15.68
N SER A 341 -5.63 -7.05 16.80
CA SER A 341 -6.56 -6.02 17.26
C SER A 341 -5.83 -4.79 17.81
N ARG A 342 -6.61 -3.78 18.20
CA ARG A 342 -6.14 -2.60 18.93
C ARG A 342 -6.40 -2.79 20.42
N GLY A 343 -5.37 -2.57 21.22
CA GLY A 343 -5.44 -2.56 22.67
C GLY A 343 -5.66 -1.16 23.24
N PRO A 344 -5.73 -1.05 24.57
CA PRO A 344 -5.77 0.23 25.28
C PRO A 344 -4.58 1.13 24.91
N GLY A 345 -4.79 2.45 24.96
CA GLY A 345 -3.72 3.42 24.69
C GLY A 345 -3.24 3.44 23.24
N GLY A 346 -3.99 2.86 22.30
CA GLY A 346 -3.62 2.84 20.86
C GLY A 346 -2.60 1.77 20.48
N ARG A 347 -2.20 0.89 21.42
CA ARG A 347 -1.36 -0.27 21.14
C ARG A 347 -2.05 -1.15 20.08
N ARG A 348 -1.28 -1.84 19.25
CA ARG A 348 -1.78 -2.78 18.24
C ARG A 348 -0.93 -4.04 18.22
N GLY A 349 -1.54 -5.18 17.98
CA GLY A 349 -0.82 -6.44 18.03
C GLY A 349 -1.69 -7.68 17.92
N LEU A 350 -1.03 -8.83 17.95
CA LEU A 350 -1.64 -10.15 17.93
C LEU A 350 -2.40 -10.40 19.25
N VAL A 351 -3.65 -10.83 19.17
CA VAL A 351 -4.53 -11.08 20.33
C VAL A 351 -4.98 -12.53 20.45
N GLN A 352 -4.96 -13.29 19.36
CA GLN A 352 -5.39 -14.68 19.35
C GLN A 352 -4.68 -15.44 18.23
N ILE A 353 -4.35 -16.71 18.48
CA ILE A 353 -4.05 -17.69 17.45
C ILE A 353 -5.04 -18.84 17.61
N ALA A 354 -5.79 -19.14 16.55
CA ALA A 354 -6.78 -20.19 16.53
C ALA A 354 -6.47 -21.18 15.42
N GLN A 355 -6.75 -22.46 15.67
CA GLN A 355 -6.64 -23.53 14.70
C GLN A 355 -8.02 -23.91 14.19
N LEU A 356 -8.15 -24.12 12.88
CA LEU A 356 -9.38 -24.67 12.32
C LEU A 356 -9.56 -26.12 12.79
N GLU A 357 -10.73 -26.43 13.34
CA GLU A 357 -11.05 -27.81 13.72
C GLU A 357 -11.44 -28.63 12.49
N PRO A 358 -11.08 -29.93 12.45
CA PRO A 358 -11.60 -30.84 11.44
C PRO A 358 -13.13 -30.78 11.38
N ARG A 359 -13.69 -30.75 10.17
CA ARG A 359 -15.14 -30.67 9.96
C ARG A 359 -15.74 -32.06 9.77
N ASP A 360 -16.68 -32.43 10.64
CA ASP A 360 -17.55 -33.59 10.44
C ASP A 360 -18.90 -33.16 9.80
N GLY A 361 -19.22 -33.69 8.62
CA GLY A 361 -20.48 -33.42 7.93
C GLY A 361 -20.61 -31.97 7.43
N ASP A 362 -21.84 -31.46 7.31
CA ASP A 362 -22.14 -30.15 6.68
C ASP A 362 -22.25 -28.95 7.63
N GLY A 363 -21.85 -29.14 8.89
CA GLY A 363 -21.91 -28.12 9.93
C GLY A 363 -21.05 -26.87 9.65
N PRO A 364 -21.25 -25.81 10.44
CA PRO A 364 -20.40 -24.63 10.40
C PRO A 364 -18.96 -24.98 10.80
N LEU A 365 -18.00 -24.26 10.22
CA LEU A 365 -16.59 -24.37 10.62
C LEU A 365 -16.41 -23.86 12.06
N ARG A 366 -15.50 -24.51 12.79
CA ARG A 366 -15.17 -24.18 14.18
C ARG A 366 -13.68 -23.98 14.33
N VAL A 367 -13.30 -23.20 15.33
CA VAL A 367 -11.91 -22.95 15.64
C VAL A 367 -11.63 -23.30 17.09
N ARG A 368 -10.48 -23.94 17.31
CA ARG A 368 -9.92 -24.18 18.63
C ARG A 368 -8.87 -23.12 18.94
N GLN A 369 -9.00 -22.45 20.07
CA GLN A 369 -8.00 -21.48 20.50
C GLN A 369 -6.71 -22.19 20.90
N LEU A 370 -5.59 -21.83 20.26
CA LEU A 370 -4.26 -22.32 20.64
C LEU A 370 -3.54 -21.34 21.55
N TRP A 371 -3.76 -20.04 21.32
CA TRP A 371 -3.12 -18.98 22.07
C TRP A 371 -4.05 -17.77 22.18
N GLN A 372 -4.01 -17.09 23.32
CA GLN A 372 -4.76 -15.87 23.57
C GLN A 372 -3.90 -14.90 24.35
N ARG A 373 -3.94 -13.62 23.98
CA ARG A 373 -3.28 -12.56 24.73
C ARG A 373 -3.96 -12.40 26.10
N GLU A 374 -3.21 -12.62 27.16
CA GLU A 374 -3.68 -12.38 28.54
C GLU A 374 -3.64 -10.91 28.92
N SER A 375 -2.60 -10.18 28.51
CA SER A 375 -2.43 -8.76 28.82
C SER A 375 -1.78 -7.97 27.69
N TRP A 376 -2.01 -6.65 27.72
CA TRP A 376 -1.31 -5.69 26.87
C TRP A 376 -0.09 -5.08 27.55
N SER A 377 0.17 -5.43 28.82
CA SER A 377 1.18 -4.80 29.70
C SER A 377 2.56 -4.83 29.09
#